data_AF-A0A855KB14-F1
#
_entry.id   AF-A0A855KB14-F1
#
_cell.length_a   1.000
_cell.length_b   1.000
_cell.length_c   1.000
_cell.angle_alpha   90.00
_cell.angle_beta   90.00
_cell.angle_gamma   90.00
#
_symmetry.space_group_name_H-M   'P 1'
#
loop_
_entity.id
_entity.type
_entity.pdbx_description
1 polymer ?
#
loop_
_entity_poly.entity_id
_entity_poly.type
_entity_poly.pdbx_seq_one_letter_code
_entity_poly.pdbx_strand_id
1 'polypeptide(L)'
;MNSVVTEVYQRGESRFTMVGQKLPDHLHITDKVITQGLAFRLARYALQRLDDAGFAKAVEGWKLTVYTMDAELPSSERYYSVRWQNESGGYIDVNGILTRRGWPSLDHGYSIGHE
;
A
#
# COMPACT_ATOMS: atom_id res chain seq x y z
N MET A 1 1.05 -14.70 14.12
CA MET A 1 0.81 -13.85 12.93
C MET A 1 1.18 -12.44 13.32
N ASN A 2 2.19 -11.85 12.68
CA ASN A 2 2.61 -10.47 12.94
C ASN A 2 1.42 -9.52 12.75
N SER A 3 1.31 -8.50 13.60
CA SER A 3 0.27 -7.48 13.49
C SER A 3 0.41 -6.75 12.16
N VAL A 4 -0.64 -6.76 11.35
CA VAL A 4 -0.72 -6.00 10.09
C VAL A 4 -0.98 -4.55 10.44
N VAL A 5 -0.05 -3.66 10.09
CA VAL A 5 -0.26 -2.21 10.21
C VAL A 5 -1.06 -1.73 9.01
N THR A 6 -2.00 -0.80 9.23
CA THR A 6 -2.82 -0.23 8.16
C THR A 6 -2.72 1.28 8.10
N GLU A 7 -2.53 1.84 6.91
CA GLU A 7 -2.40 3.29 6.73
C GLU A 7 -3.28 3.75 5.56
N VAL A 8 -3.98 4.88 5.72
CA VAL A 8 -4.83 5.45 4.66
C VAL A 8 -4.41 6.88 4.44
N TYR A 9 -3.78 7.12 3.29
CA TYR A 9 -3.27 8.41 2.89
C TYR A 9 -4.25 9.12 1.95
N GLN A 10 -4.34 10.43 2.11
CA GLN A 10 -5.06 11.31 1.20
C GLN A 10 -4.07 12.27 0.55
N ARG A 11 -4.28 12.53 -0.75
CA ARG A 11 -3.57 13.60 -1.44
C ARG A 11 -4.04 14.97 -0.91
N GLY A 12 -3.08 15.77 -0.45
CA GLY A 12 -3.32 17.15 -0.06
C GLY A 12 -3.73 18.04 -1.24
N GLU A 13 -4.17 19.26 -0.95
CA GLU A 13 -4.55 20.22 -1.99
C GLU A 13 -3.36 20.52 -2.91
N SER A 14 -3.65 20.66 -4.21
CA SER A 14 -2.64 21.04 -5.19
C SER A 14 -2.12 22.45 -4.91
N ARG A 15 -0.81 22.57 -4.81
CA ARG A 15 -0.13 23.86 -4.57
C ARG A 15 0.64 24.25 -5.82
N PHE A 16 0.84 25.55 -5.99
CA PHE A 16 1.52 26.11 -7.16
C PHE A 16 2.55 27.15 -6.71
N THR A 17 3.63 27.28 -7.47
CA THR A 17 4.58 28.38 -7.30
C THR A 17 3.95 29.72 -7.68
N MET A 18 4.59 30.82 -7.33
CA MET A 18 4.16 32.18 -7.71
C MET A 18 4.09 32.40 -9.24
N VAL A 19 4.69 31.52 -10.03
CA VAL A 19 4.66 31.53 -11.50
C VAL A 19 3.74 30.45 -12.09
N GLY A 20 2.90 29.81 -11.27
CA GLY A 20 1.88 28.85 -11.71
C GLY A 20 2.37 27.42 -11.96
N GLN A 21 3.59 27.06 -11.56
CA GLN A 21 4.07 25.67 -11.69
C GLN A 21 3.52 24.81 -10.55
N LYS A 22 2.99 23.63 -10.88
CA LYS A 22 2.47 22.69 -9.87
C LYS A 22 3.60 22.17 -8.99
N LEU A 23 3.43 22.27 -7.67
CA LEU A 23 4.32 21.70 -6.68
C LEU A 23 4.01 20.21 -6.44
N PRO A 24 4.96 19.43 -5.91
CA PRO A 24 4.70 18.06 -5.49
C PRO A 24 3.51 17.97 -4.53
N ASP A 25 2.68 16.96 -4.77
CA ASP A 25 1.58 16.62 -3.90
C ASP A 25 2.15 15.99 -2.61
N HIS A 26 1.64 16.41 -1.44
CA HIS A 26 1.91 15.72 -0.19
C HIS A 26 0.79 14.74 0.14
N LEU A 27 1.18 13.64 0.77
CA LEU A 27 0.25 12.68 1.33
C LEU A 27 0.13 12.92 2.84
N HIS A 28 -1.10 12.86 3.33
CA HIS A 28 -1.39 12.99 4.76
C HIS A 28 -2.14 11.75 5.23
N ILE A 29 -1.76 11.21 6.39
CA ILE A 29 -2.48 10.11 7.01
C ILE A 29 -3.85 10.61 7.46
N THR A 30 -4.88 9.81 7.23
CA THR A 30 -6.27 10.09 7.61
C THR A 30 -6.75 9.13 8.68
N ASP A 31 -7.87 9.49 9.33
CA ASP A 31 -8.56 8.62 10.30
C ASP A 31 -9.40 7.51 9.63
N LYS A 32 -9.40 7.42 8.29
CA LYS A 32 -10.10 6.35 7.57
C LYS A 32 -9.38 5.03 7.81
N VAL A 33 -10.16 3.95 7.91
CA VAL A 33 -9.65 2.64 8.32
C VAL A 33 -9.77 1.63 7.19
N ILE A 34 -8.72 0.81 7.01
CA ILE A 34 -8.80 -0.45 6.26
C ILE A 34 -9.27 -1.51 7.25
N THR A 35 -10.43 -2.12 7.00
CA THR A 35 -10.96 -3.13 7.92
C THR A 35 -9.97 -4.29 8.05
N GLN A 36 -9.86 -4.83 9.26
CA GLN A 36 -8.89 -5.88 9.57
C GLN A 36 -9.04 -7.10 8.63
N GLY A 37 -10.28 -7.49 8.32
CA GLY A 37 -10.55 -8.59 7.39
C GLY A 37 -10.08 -8.30 5.96
N LEU A 38 -10.19 -7.05 5.49
CA LEU A 38 -9.67 -6.66 4.19
C LEU A 38 -8.13 -6.63 4.20
N ALA A 39 -7.53 -6.05 5.24
CA ALA A 39 -6.08 -6.01 5.41
C ALA A 39 -5.46 -7.40 5.38
N PHE A 40 -6.07 -8.38 6.08
CA PHE A 40 -5.61 -9.78 6.04
C PHE A 40 -5.75 -10.42 4.65
N ARG A 41 -6.85 -10.17 3.93
CA ARG A 41 -7.01 -10.68 2.56
C ARG A 41 -5.96 -10.10 1.63
N LEU A 42 -5.71 -8.80 1.71
CA LEU A 42 -4.67 -8.12 0.93
C LEU A 42 -3.28 -8.66 1.26
N ALA A 43 -2.93 -8.76 2.54
CA ALA A 43 -1.67 -9.34 3.00
C ALA A 43 -1.45 -10.76 2.48
N ARG A 44 -2.47 -11.62 2.57
CA ARG A 44 -2.38 -13.01 2.09
C ARG A 44 -2.24 -13.07 0.56
N TYR A 45 -3.01 -12.27 -0.16
CA TYR A 45 -2.91 -12.17 -1.61
C TYR A 45 -1.50 -11.72 -2.03
N ALA A 46 -1.01 -10.63 -1.45
CA ALA A 46 0.29 -10.06 -1.76
C ALA A 46 1.44 -11.03 -1.41
N LEU A 47 1.35 -11.75 -0.29
CA LEU A 47 2.34 -12.76 0.07
C LEU A 47 2.35 -13.92 -0.93
N GLN A 48 1.18 -14.39 -1.38
CA GLN A 48 1.11 -15.41 -2.43
C GLN A 48 1.75 -14.91 -3.71
N ARG A 49 1.48 -13.66 -4.11
CA ARG A 49 2.09 -13.05 -5.30
C ARG A 49 3.61 -12.94 -5.18
N LEU A 50 4.16 -12.65 -4.00
CA LEU A 50 5.61 -12.67 -3.77
C LEU A 50 6.17 -14.08 -3.78
N ASP A 51 5.45 -15.06 -3.23
CA ASP A 51 5.87 -16.47 -3.22
C ASP A 51 5.93 -17.04 -4.63
N ASP A 52 4.89 -16.79 -5.43
CA ASP A 52 4.83 -17.18 -6.85
C ASP A 52 6.00 -16.57 -7.66
N ALA A 53 6.47 -15.38 -7.26
CA ALA A 53 7.60 -14.69 -7.87
C ALA A 53 8.97 -15.10 -7.28
N GLY A 54 9.00 -15.94 -6.23
CA GLY A 54 10.22 -16.42 -5.59
C GLY A 54 10.83 -15.48 -4.53
N PHE A 55 10.11 -14.44 -4.11
CA PHE A 55 10.60 -13.43 -3.17
C PHE A 55 10.08 -13.57 -1.73
N ALA A 56 9.18 -14.52 -1.44
CA ALA A 56 8.57 -14.64 -0.11
C ALA A 56 9.59 -14.79 1.03
N LYS A 57 10.70 -15.50 0.82
CA LYS A 57 11.77 -15.63 1.82
C LYS A 57 12.52 -14.32 2.10
N ALA A 58 12.56 -13.40 1.14
CA ALA A 58 13.30 -12.15 1.29
C ALA A 58 12.65 -11.21 2.30
N VAL A 59 11.33 -11.33 2.49
CA VAL A 59 10.53 -10.47 3.37
C VAL A 59 10.20 -11.12 4.72
N GLU A 60 10.79 -12.27 5.02
CA GLU A 60 10.57 -12.97 6.28
C GLU A 60 11.05 -12.11 7.47
N GLY A 61 10.18 -11.94 8.46
CA GLY A 61 10.46 -11.11 9.65
C GLY A 61 10.35 -9.59 9.42
N TRP A 62 10.12 -9.12 8.19
CA TRP A 62 9.98 -7.69 7.91
C TRP A 62 8.63 -7.16 8.40
N LYS A 63 8.59 -5.86 8.72
CA LYS A 63 7.35 -5.19 9.13
C LYS A 63 6.41 -5.12 7.93
N LEU A 64 5.16 -5.54 8.13
CA LEU A 64 4.12 -5.55 7.10
C LEU A 64 3.14 -4.39 7.28
N THR A 65 3.01 -3.57 6.24
CA THR A 65 2.08 -2.45 6.18
C THR A 65 1.16 -2.59 4.97
N VAL A 66 -0.15 -2.52 5.18
CA VAL A 66 -1.15 -2.44 4.11
C VAL A 66 -1.61 -1.00 4.03
N TYR A 67 -1.52 -0.38 2.87
CA TYR A 67 -1.88 1.03 2.75
C TYR A 67 -2.62 1.34 1.46
N THR A 68 -3.21 2.53 1.40
CA THR A 68 -3.81 3.10 0.20
C THR A 68 -3.56 4.60 0.16
N MET A 69 -3.43 5.16 -1.03
CA MET A 69 -3.24 6.60 -1.25
C MET A 69 -4.52 7.29 -1.75
N ASP A 70 -5.60 6.52 -1.93
CA ASP A 70 -6.85 6.96 -2.53
C ASP A 70 -7.95 7.16 -1.48
N ALA A 71 -7.62 7.81 -0.36
CA ALA A 71 -8.57 8.01 0.73
C ALA A 71 -9.86 8.71 0.28
N GLU A 72 -9.78 9.59 -0.71
CA GLU A 72 -10.91 10.31 -1.32
C GLU A 72 -11.91 9.40 -2.01
N LEU A 73 -11.46 8.24 -2.51
CA LEU A 73 -12.34 7.29 -3.20
C LEU A 73 -13.16 6.45 -2.20
N PRO A 74 -14.35 5.98 -2.61
CA PRO A 74 -15.07 4.94 -1.90
C PRO A 74 -14.19 3.69 -1.73
N SER A 75 -14.32 2.97 -0.62
CA SER A 75 -13.48 1.79 -0.33
C SER A 75 -13.51 0.72 -1.42
N SER A 76 -14.58 0.64 -2.23
CA SER A 76 -14.69 -0.29 -3.36
C SER A 76 -13.87 0.11 -4.59
N GLU A 77 -13.40 1.35 -4.65
CA GLU A 77 -12.70 1.93 -5.81
C GLU A 77 -11.23 2.24 -5.52
N ARG A 78 -10.77 2.01 -4.28
CA ARG A 78 -9.39 2.25 -3.88
C ARG A 78 -8.44 1.20 -4.45
N TYR A 79 -7.23 1.65 -4.74
CA TYR A 79 -6.08 0.80 -4.97
C TYR A 79 -5.30 0.64 -3.66
N TYR A 80 -4.97 -0.60 -3.33
CA TYR A 80 -4.23 -0.93 -2.12
C TYR A 80 -2.81 -1.36 -2.45
N SER A 81 -1.88 -1.13 -1.54
CA SER A 81 -0.52 -1.64 -1.63
C SER A 81 -0.17 -2.39 -0.35
N VAL A 82 0.76 -3.33 -0.46
CA VAL A 82 1.24 -4.13 0.67
C VAL A 82 2.75 -4.12 0.66
N ARG A 83 3.32 -3.49 1.68
CA ARG A 83 4.74 -3.26 1.84
C ARG A 83 5.31 -4.10 2.97
N TRP A 84 6.44 -4.73 2.69
CA TRP A 84 7.34 -5.28 3.69
C TRP A 84 8.54 -4.36 3.80
N GLN A 85 8.92 -3.97 5.02
CA GLN A 85 10.07 -3.10 5.28
C GLN A 85 10.98 -3.72 6.36
N ASN A 86 12.29 -3.73 6.11
CA ASN A 86 13.28 -4.12 7.09
C ASN A 86 13.72 -2.95 7.98
N GLU A 87 14.44 -3.25 9.06
CA GLU A 87 14.94 -2.26 10.02
C GLU A 87 15.96 -1.28 9.40
N SER A 88 16.57 -1.62 8.28
CA SER A 88 17.50 -0.76 7.55
C SER A 88 16.82 0.16 6.53
N GLY A 89 15.49 0.16 6.45
CA GLY A 89 14.68 1.02 5.56
C GLY A 89 14.42 0.43 4.17
N GLY A 90 15.01 -0.72 3.82
CA GLY A 90 14.75 -1.39 2.55
C GLY A 90 13.35 -2.00 2.51
N TYR A 91 12.67 -1.91 1.37
CA TYR A 91 11.31 -2.41 1.23
C TYR A 91 11.03 -3.13 -0.10
N ILE A 92 10.05 -4.04 -0.05
CA ILE A 92 9.41 -4.65 -1.21
C ILE A 92 7.91 -4.39 -1.10
N ASP A 93 7.30 -3.96 -2.19
CA ASP A 93 5.89 -3.57 -2.25
C ASP A 93 5.17 -4.35 -3.34
N VAL A 94 3.95 -4.80 -3.06
CA VAL A 94 2.98 -5.26 -4.06
C VAL A 94 2.00 -4.13 -4.31
N ASN A 95 2.03 -3.59 -5.53
CA ASN A 95 1.42 -2.31 -5.83
C ASN A 95 0.04 -2.45 -6.48
N GLY A 96 -0.83 -1.48 -6.17
CA GLY A 96 -2.04 -1.22 -6.95
C GLY A 96 -3.02 -2.39 -6.97
N ILE A 97 -3.17 -3.08 -5.85
CA ILE A 97 -4.11 -4.18 -5.67
C ILE A 97 -5.55 -3.66 -5.72
N LEU A 98 -6.29 -4.13 -6.72
CA LEU A 98 -7.71 -3.90 -6.90
C LEU A 98 -8.52 -4.97 -6.20
N THR A 99 -9.62 -4.55 -5.57
CA THR A 99 -10.57 -5.46 -4.94
C THR A 99 -11.90 -5.50 -5.69
N ARG A 100 -12.45 -6.70 -5.87
CA ARG A 100 -13.80 -6.90 -6.38
C ARG A 100 -14.66 -7.44 -5.24
N ARG A 101 -15.62 -6.63 -4.78
CA ARG A 101 -16.46 -6.97 -3.60
C ARG A 101 -15.61 -7.32 -2.36
N GLY A 102 -14.50 -6.60 -2.16
CA GLY A 102 -13.59 -6.80 -1.02
C GLY A 102 -12.62 -7.98 -1.13
N TRP A 103 -12.60 -8.67 -2.28
CA TRP A 103 -11.62 -9.72 -2.60
C TRP A 103 -10.55 -9.20 -3.55
N PRO A 104 -9.26 -9.29 -3.20
CA PRO A 104 -8.15 -8.95 -4.10
C PRO A 104 -8.24 -9.75 -5.40
N SER A 105 -8.03 -9.08 -6.55
CA SER A 105 -8.26 -9.70 -7.86
C SER A 105 -7.23 -9.35 -8.94
N LEU A 106 -6.57 -8.20 -8.84
CA LEU A 106 -5.54 -7.75 -9.76
C LEU A 106 -4.52 -6.92 -8.99
N ASP A 107 -3.25 -7.00 -9.36
CA ASP A 107 -2.17 -6.11 -8.92
C ASP A 107 -1.41 -5.55 -10.12
N HIS A 108 -0.66 -4.48 -9.89
CA HIS A 108 0.16 -3.81 -10.90
C HIS A 108 1.65 -4.12 -10.73
N GLY A 109 1.97 -5.29 -10.17
CA GLY A 109 3.33 -5.77 -9.99
C GLY A 109 4.00 -5.32 -8.68
N TYR A 110 5.33 -5.33 -8.70
CA TYR A 110 6.16 -5.16 -7.51
C TYR A 110 7.09 -3.96 -7.66
N SER A 111 7.44 -3.33 -6.54
CA SER A 111 8.54 -2.37 -6.48
C SER A 111 9.47 -2.68 -5.33
N ILE A 112 10.75 -2.40 -5.53
CA ILE A 112 11.80 -2.51 -4.51
C ILE A 112 12.40 -1.13 -4.33
N GLY A 113 12.66 -0.74 -3.08
CA GLY A 113 13.24 0.57 -2.78
C GLY A 113 13.84 0.64 -1.39
N HIS A 114 14.17 1.87 -1.00
CA HIS A 114 14.76 2.22 0.29
C HIS A 114 14.18 3.57 0.73
N GLU A 115 14.01 3.75 2.04
CA GLU A 115 13.51 4.96 2.70
C GLU A 115 14.50 5.45 3.77
#